data_AF-A0A2H2ZBG5-F1
#
_entry.id   AF-A0A2H2ZBG5-F1
#
_cell.length_a   1.000
_cell.length_b   1.000
_cell.length_c   1.000
_cell.angle_alpha   90.00
_cell.angle_beta   90.00
_cell.angle_gamma   90.00
#
_symmetry.space_group_name_H-M   'P 1'
#
loop_
_entity.id
_entity.type
_entity.pdbx_description
1 polymer ?
#
loop_
_entity_poly.entity_id
_entity_poly.type
_entity_poly.pdbx_seq_one_letter_code
_entity_poly.pdbx_strand_id
1 'polypeptide(L)'
;MTEALVPGVAETAALQATASPFRAQANRRRSASCHALRTDSCSLGDLRLEIPAGLVAAELSRRNEALRIEIDFHKSNPPILPPSKVEDLPPKPFIEDFVRIPEDATAEERRDMEAQNNRIAARHQLVDRQRNNQAAKKSRQARLESLWNTRELLNAKSAECFWFRMKVVALGGSTEEWDQVPANVKARLVKEIASRVENKEKQAADERKAEEAKKRAERNKRRAEAREQTAQVQQQQQQQQQQQQQYQTQGLLEPATEQPAQQQAEEHHRHRHQPTAEEREMARQQLP
;
A
#
# COMPACT_ATOMS: atom_id res chain seq x y z
N MET A 1 39.76 -14.65 94.11
CA MET A 1 39.85 -15.92 94.86
C MET A 1 38.96 -16.92 94.15
N THR A 2 39.40 -18.19 94.03
CA THR A 2 38.76 -19.34 93.33
C THR A 2 38.44 -19.08 91.84
N GLU A 3 39.10 -19.67 90.83
CA GLU A 3 39.31 -21.10 90.51
C GLU A 3 37.98 -21.90 90.42
N ALA A 4 37.72 -22.78 89.43
CA ALA A 4 38.61 -23.41 88.44
C ALA A 4 37.90 -23.92 87.15
N LEU A 5 38.74 -24.25 86.16
CA LEU A 5 38.70 -25.39 85.20
C LEU A 5 37.60 -25.59 84.12
N VAL A 6 38.13 -25.79 82.90
CA VAL A 6 37.54 -26.27 81.63
C VAL A 6 38.31 -27.54 81.26
N PRO A 7 37.67 -28.70 80.95
CA PRO A 7 37.27 -29.01 79.56
C PRO A 7 36.06 -29.96 79.37
N GLY A 8 35.69 -30.21 78.11
CA GLY A 8 34.77 -31.29 77.71
C GLY A 8 34.64 -31.41 76.18
N VAL A 9 35.46 -32.27 75.55
CA VAL A 9 35.43 -32.54 74.10
C VAL A 9 34.44 -33.68 73.81
N ALA A 10 33.62 -33.54 72.77
CA ALA A 10 32.89 -34.65 72.16
C ALA A 10 32.90 -34.52 70.63
N GLU A 11 33.49 -35.53 69.98
CA GLU A 11 33.58 -35.68 68.54
C GLU A 11 32.39 -36.51 68.00
N THR A 12 32.35 -36.77 66.69
CA THR A 12 31.31 -37.54 65.94
C THR A 12 29.98 -36.78 65.71
N ALA A 13 29.29 -36.93 64.56
CA ALA A 13 29.55 -37.75 63.38
C ALA A 13 29.20 -36.99 62.09
N ALA A 14 29.97 -37.24 61.02
CA ALA A 14 29.63 -36.75 59.69
C ALA A 14 28.46 -37.55 59.10
N LEU A 15 27.32 -36.89 58.87
CA LEU A 15 26.26 -37.41 58.02
C LEU A 15 26.29 -36.70 56.66
N GLN A 16 26.95 -37.35 55.70
CA GLN A 16 26.85 -37.00 54.29
C GLN A 16 25.40 -37.24 53.82
N ALA A 17 24.58 -36.19 53.83
CA ALA A 17 23.30 -36.20 53.13
C ALA A 17 23.57 -36.21 51.62
N THR A 18 23.58 -37.41 51.02
CA THR A 18 23.70 -37.60 49.57
C THR A 18 22.45 -37.05 48.88
N ALA A 19 22.51 -35.77 48.51
CA ALA A 19 21.45 -35.07 47.79
C ALA A 19 21.22 -35.72 46.41
N SER A 20 20.23 -36.62 46.35
CA SER A 20 19.95 -37.42 45.16
C SER A 20 19.65 -36.52 43.93
N PRO A 21 20.41 -36.64 42.83
CA PRO A 21 20.36 -35.68 41.72
C PRO A 21 19.02 -35.68 40.97
N PHE A 22 18.22 -36.75 41.11
CA PHE A 22 16.91 -36.89 40.48
C PHE A 22 15.88 -35.86 40.96
N ARG A 23 15.96 -35.38 42.22
CA ARG A 23 14.98 -34.41 42.74
C ARG A 23 15.17 -33.00 42.17
N ALA A 24 16.40 -32.64 41.77
CA ALA A 24 16.70 -31.35 41.13
C ALA A 24 16.26 -31.30 39.65
N GLN A 25 16.31 -32.42 38.93
CA GLN A 25 15.83 -32.48 37.53
C GLN A 25 14.30 -32.41 37.41
N ALA A 26 13.56 -32.95 38.37
CA ALA A 26 12.09 -32.91 38.38
C ALA A 26 11.53 -31.48 38.43
N ASN A 27 12.18 -30.55 39.15
CA ASN A 27 11.78 -29.14 39.18
C ASN A 27 12.20 -28.38 37.91
N ARG A 28 13.37 -28.68 37.30
CA ARG A 28 13.78 -28.02 36.04
C ARG A 28 12.85 -28.32 34.85
N ARG A 29 12.12 -29.43 34.86
CA ARG A 29 11.15 -29.76 33.79
C ARG A 29 9.76 -29.14 33.98
N ARG A 30 9.41 -28.61 35.17
CA ARG A 30 8.05 -28.09 35.44
C ARG A 30 7.85 -26.61 35.06
N SER A 31 8.91 -25.81 35.05
CA SER A 31 8.84 -24.38 34.64
C SER A 31 9.11 -24.13 33.14
N ALA A 32 9.42 -25.16 32.36
CA ALA A 32 9.71 -24.98 30.93
C ALA A 32 8.48 -24.60 30.09
N SER A 33 7.26 -24.89 30.57
CA SER A 33 6.02 -24.67 29.82
C SER A 33 5.56 -23.20 29.80
N CYS A 34 5.63 -22.48 30.92
CA CYS A 34 5.16 -21.09 31.01
C CYS A 34 6.14 -20.10 30.35
N HIS A 35 7.44 -20.36 30.42
CA HIS A 35 8.46 -19.54 29.73
C HIS A 35 8.56 -19.79 28.22
N ALA A 36 7.94 -20.86 27.69
CA ALA A 36 7.97 -21.18 26.26
C ALA A 36 7.07 -20.26 25.41
N LEU A 37 5.93 -19.81 25.95
CA LEU A 37 5.03 -18.88 25.26
C LEU A 37 5.50 -17.43 25.42
N ARG A 38 5.58 -16.71 24.30
CA ARG A 38 6.16 -15.37 24.22
C ARG A 38 5.41 -14.46 23.24
N THR A 39 5.10 -13.26 23.69
CA THR A 39 4.77 -12.12 22.82
C THR A 39 6.11 -11.53 22.36
N ASP A 40 6.68 -12.10 21.30
CA ASP A 40 8.03 -11.87 20.72
C ASP A 40 9.13 -11.46 21.72
N SER A 41 9.17 -10.19 22.13
CA SER A 41 10.14 -9.69 23.10
C SER A 41 9.93 -10.25 24.53
N CYS A 42 8.70 -10.35 25.01
CA CYS A 42 8.36 -10.68 26.41
C CYS A 42 7.84 -12.12 26.55
N SER A 43 8.18 -12.78 27.66
CA SER A 43 7.55 -14.05 28.06
C SER A 43 6.23 -13.79 28.78
N LEU A 44 5.35 -14.80 28.85
CA LEU A 44 4.12 -14.68 29.64
C LEU A 44 4.41 -14.44 31.14
N GLY A 45 5.51 -14.97 31.66
CA GLY A 45 5.97 -14.70 33.03
C GLY A 45 6.34 -13.23 33.27
N ASP A 46 7.02 -12.57 32.31
CA ASP A 46 7.32 -11.12 32.39
C ASP A 46 6.04 -10.28 32.45
N LEU A 47 4.98 -10.75 31.79
CA LEU A 47 3.65 -10.13 31.74
C LEU A 47 2.73 -10.56 32.91
N ARG A 48 3.18 -11.48 33.78
CA ARG A 48 2.38 -12.14 34.83
C ARG A 48 1.14 -12.91 34.32
N LEU A 49 1.13 -13.32 33.06
CA LEU A 49 0.04 -14.05 32.40
C LEU A 49 0.24 -15.58 32.46
N GLU A 50 0.74 -16.09 33.58
CA GLU A 50 1.01 -17.52 33.74
C GLU A 50 -0.28 -18.32 34.02
N ILE A 51 -0.38 -19.52 33.45
CA ILE A 51 -1.49 -20.43 33.74
C ILE A 51 -1.31 -20.98 35.17
N PRO A 52 -2.34 -20.95 36.04
CA PRO A 52 -2.26 -21.48 37.40
C PRO A 52 -1.76 -22.93 37.46
N ALA A 53 -0.87 -23.20 38.41
CA ALA A 53 -0.41 -24.56 38.70
C ALA A 53 -1.54 -25.44 39.27
N GLY A 54 -1.43 -26.76 39.08
CA GLY A 54 -2.40 -27.74 39.60
C GLY A 54 -3.59 -28.05 38.68
N LEU A 55 -3.67 -27.45 37.49
CA LEU A 55 -4.63 -27.85 36.47
C LEU A 55 -4.33 -29.24 35.89
N VAL A 56 -5.38 -29.97 35.52
CA VAL A 56 -5.28 -31.24 34.79
C VAL A 56 -4.62 -31.00 33.42
N ALA A 57 -3.77 -31.94 32.98
CA ALA A 57 -2.95 -31.80 31.76
C ALA A 57 -3.74 -31.42 30.50
N ALA A 58 -4.97 -31.93 30.35
CA ALA A 58 -5.86 -31.59 29.23
C ALA A 58 -6.26 -30.10 29.22
N GLU A 59 -6.62 -29.54 30.38
CA GLU A 59 -7.00 -28.13 30.52
C GLU A 59 -5.79 -27.21 30.38
N LEU A 60 -4.63 -27.62 30.91
CA LEU A 60 -3.35 -26.93 30.70
C LEU A 60 -3.00 -26.88 29.21
N SER A 61 -3.14 -27.98 28.47
CA SER A 61 -2.91 -28.04 27.03
C SER A 61 -3.87 -27.11 26.27
N ARG A 62 -5.18 -27.18 26.55
CA ARG A 62 -6.21 -26.33 25.95
C ARG A 62 -5.93 -24.84 26.12
N ARG A 63 -5.49 -24.41 27.31
CA ARG A 63 -5.14 -23.00 27.59
C ARG A 63 -3.86 -22.56 26.88
N ASN A 64 -2.82 -23.39 26.84
CA ASN A 64 -1.61 -23.07 26.10
C ASN A 64 -1.87 -22.90 24.60
N GLU A 65 -2.73 -23.75 24.01
CA GLU A 65 -3.11 -23.63 22.61
C GLU A 65 -3.92 -22.34 22.35
N ALA A 66 -4.90 -22.03 23.20
CA ALA A 66 -5.66 -20.78 23.08
C ALA A 66 -4.76 -19.53 23.19
N LEU A 67 -3.79 -19.52 24.12
CA LEU A 67 -2.81 -18.44 24.25
C LEU A 67 -1.93 -18.31 23.01
N ARG A 68 -1.49 -19.44 22.42
CA ARG A 68 -0.72 -19.42 21.16
C ARG A 68 -1.51 -18.80 20.02
N ILE A 69 -2.75 -19.22 19.83
CA ILE A 69 -3.65 -18.69 18.79
C ILE A 69 -3.84 -17.17 18.96
N GLU A 70 -4.08 -16.68 20.18
CA GLU A 70 -4.27 -15.25 20.45
C GLU A 70 -2.98 -14.43 20.22
N ILE A 71 -1.82 -14.97 20.62
CA ILE A 71 -0.50 -14.38 20.35
C ILE A 71 -0.26 -14.22 18.85
N ASP A 72 -0.55 -15.25 18.05
CA ASP A 72 -0.36 -15.23 16.60
C ASP A 72 -1.40 -14.36 15.88
N PHE A 73 -2.63 -14.27 16.42
CA PHE A 73 -3.65 -13.32 15.98
C PHE A 73 -3.18 -11.87 16.16
N HIS A 74 -2.66 -11.49 17.34
CA HIS A 74 -2.13 -10.15 17.61
C HIS A 74 -0.82 -9.82 16.85
N LYS A 75 -0.04 -10.83 16.44
CA LYS A 75 1.10 -10.63 15.52
C LYS A 75 0.62 -10.27 14.11
N SER A 76 -0.41 -10.97 13.64
CA SER A 76 -0.93 -10.84 12.29
C SER A 76 -1.80 -9.59 12.10
N ASN A 77 -2.46 -9.13 13.16
CA ASN A 77 -3.44 -8.05 13.17
C ASN A 77 -3.03 -6.88 14.09
N PRO A 78 -1.94 -6.13 13.78
CA PRO A 78 -1.60 -4.92 14.52
C PRO A 78 -2.65 -3.80 14.30
N PRO A 79 -2.79 -2.85 15.25
CA PRO A 79 -3.79 -1.78 15.18
C PRO A 79 -3.39 -0.69 14.17
N ILE A 80 -3.58 -0.98 12.88
CA ILE A 80 -3.36 -0.04 11.78
C ILE A 80 -4.62 0.80 11.51
N LEU A 81 -4.44 2.02 11.00
CA LEU A 81 -5.55 2.81 10.47
C LEU A 81 -6.06 2.19 9.14
N PRO A 82 -7.38 2.28 8.85
CA PRO A 82 -7.89 1.87 7.56
C PRO A 82 -7.34 2.75 6.42
N PRO A 83 -7.25 2.24 5.18
CA PRO A 83 -6.82 3.01 4.03
C PRO A 83 -7.62 4.31 3.86
N SER A 84 -6.92 5.40 3.52
CA SER A 84 -7.56 6.71 3.31
C SER A 84 -8.52 6.67 2.13
N LYS A 85 -9.73 7.19 2.33
CA LYS A 85 -10.78 7.33 1.31
C LYS A 85 -10.73 8.69 0.62
N VAL A 86 -9.75 9.54 0.93
CA VAL A 86 -9.59 10.84 0.28
C VAL A 86 -9.06 10.65 -1.15
N GLU A 87 -9.88 11.08 -2.10
CA GLU A 87 -9.62 10.98 -3.54
C GLU A 87 -8.25 11.55 -3.93
N ASP A 88 -7.59 10.89 -4.88
CA ASP A 88 -6.36 11.39 -5.49
C ASP A 88 -6.65 12.62 -6.39
N LEU A 89 -5.66 13.51 -6.51
CA LEU A 89 -5.83 14.73 -7.31
C LEU A 89 -6.03 14.36 -8.79
N PRO A 90 -6.89 15.09 -9.52
CA PRO A 90 -7.02 14.88 -10.96
C PRO A 90 -5.66 15.07 -11.67
N PRO A 91 -5.46 14.43 -12.84
CA PRO A 91 -4.26 14.66 -13.65
C PRO A 91 -4.10 16.16 -13.95
N LYS A 92 -2.86 16.66 -14.04
CA LYS A 92 -2.64 18.07 -14.45
C LYS A 92 -3.23 18.23 -15.86
N PRO A 93 -4.11 19.22 -16.11
CA PRO A 93 -4.63 19.45 -17.44
C PRO A 93 -3.48 19.77 -18.40
N PHE A 94 -3.66 19.46 -19.68
CA PHE A 94 -2.69 19.85 -20.70
C PHE A 94 -2.63 21.39 -20.79
N ILE A 95 -1.42 21.91 -20.89
CA ILE A 95 -1.15 23.32 -21.14
C ILE A 95 -0.10 23.33 -22.26
N GLU A 96 -0.28 24.21 -23.23
CA GLU A 96 0.66 24.40 -24.33
C GLU A 96 2.08 24.70 -23.81
N ASP A 97 3.07 24.15 -24.51
CA ASP A 97 4.48 24.47 -24.31
C ASP A 97 4.81 25.84 -24.92
N PHE A 98 5.88 26.48 -24.44
CA PHE A 98 6.33 27.78 -24.96
C PHE A 98 6.76 27.69 -26.43
N VAL A 99 6.37 28.69 -27.21
CA VAL A 99 6.82 28.87 -28.59
C VAL A 99 8.27 29.34 -28.55
N ARG A 100 9.18 28.56 -29.16
CA ARG A 100 10.58 28.98 -29.34
C ARG A 100 10.62 30.11 -30.36
N ILE A 101 11.15 31.26 -29.96
CA ILE A 101 11.36 32.40 -30.84
C ILE A 101 12.63 32.15 -31.69
N PRO A 102 12.54 32.18 -33.03
CA PRO A 102 13.71 32.13 -33.92
C PRO A 102 14.62 33.37 -33.77
N GLU A 103 15.91 33.21 -34.04
CA GLU A 103 16.88 34.31 -33.95
C GLU A 103 16.69 35.32 -35.11
N ASP A 104 16.27 34.81 -36.26
CA ASP A 104 15.94 35.47 -37.53
C ASP A 104 14.52 36.06 -37.60
N ALA A 105 13.68 35.83 -36.59
CA ALA A 105 12.32 36.39 -36.53
C ALA A 105 12.33 37.93 -36.53
N THR A 106 11.41 38.53 -37.30
CA THR A 106 11.26 39.99 -37.34
C THR A 106 10.80 40.55 -35.99
N ALA A 107 10.97 41.86 -35.79
CA ALA A 107 10.61 42.51 -34.53
C ALA A 107 9.11 42.40 -34.18
N GLU A 108 8.24 42.33 -35.19
CA GLU A 108 6.79 42.15 -35.01
C GLU A 108 6.45 40.71 -34.66
N GLU A 109 6.96 39.72 -35.41
CA GLU A 109 6.79 38.30 -35.12
C GLU A 109 7.33 37.92 -33.73
N ARG A 110 8.50 38.47 -33.34
CA ARG A 110 9.07 38.30 -32.01
C ARG A 110 8.12 38.81 -30.93
N ARG A 111 7.55 40.00 -31.10
CA ARG A 111 6.59 40.61 -30.17
C ARG A 111 5.31 39.77 -30.03
N ASP A 112 4.80 39.21 -31.13
CA ASP A 112 3.61 38.35 -31.10
C ASP A 112 3.88 37.00 -30.44
N MET A 113 5.05 36.38 -30.70
CA MET A 113 5.48 35.17 -30.00
C MET A 113 5.72 35.41 -28.50
N GLU A 114 6.30 36.55 -28.11
CA GLU A 114 6.41 36.97 -26.71
C GLU A 114 5.03 37.16 -26.07
N ALA A 115 4.09 37.79 -26.77
CA ALA A 115 2.71 37.94 -26.30
C ALA A 115 2.01 36.58 -26.12
N GLN A 116 2.22 35.62 -27.03
CA GLN A 116 1.72 34.25 -26.89
C GLN A 116 2.36 33.54 -25.69
N ASN A 117 3.69 33.62 -25.54
CA ASN A 117 4.41 33.02 -24.41
C ASN A 117 3.97 33.60 -23.07
N ASN A 118 3.69 34.90 -22.99
CA ASN A 118 3.13 35.55 -21.80
C ASN A 118 1.71 35.04 -21.46
N ARG A 119 0.84 34.80 -22.47
CA ARG A 119 -0.47 34.16 -22.26
C ARG A 119 -0.33 32.72 -21.76
N ILE A 120 0.62 31.96 -22.31
CA ILE A 120 0.94 30.59 -21.89
C ILE A 120 1.44 30.59 -20.43
N ALA A 121 2.38 31.46 -20.07
CA ALA A 121 2.89 31.61 -18.71
C ALA A 121 1.78 31.93 -17.69
N ALA A 122 0.89 32.86 -18.01
CA ALA A 122 -0.26 33.19 -17.17
C ALA A 122 -1.20 31.98 -16.96
N ARG A 123 -1.41 31.16 -18.00
CA ARG A 123 -2.20 29.93 -17.91
C ARG A 123 -1.53 28.85 -17.05
N HIS A 124 -0.21 28.66 -17.16
CA HIS A 124 0.56 27.77 -16.27
C HIS A 124 0.41 28.20 -14.81
N GLN A 125 0.64 29.49 -14.50
CA GLN A 125 0.49 30.02 -13.15
C GLN A 125 -0.92 29.83 -12.57
N LEU A 126 -1.97 30.02 -13.37
CA LEU A 126 -3.36 29.82 -12.95
C LEU A 126 -3.63 28.35 -12.59
N VAL A 127 -3.24 27.42 -13.45
CA VAL A 127 -3.42 25.98 -13.20
C VAL A 127 -2.63 25.51 -11.99
N ASP A 128 -1.38 25.95 -11.82
CA ASP A 128 -0.57 25.54 -10.67
C ASP A 128 -1.12 26.10 -9.36
N ARG A 129 -1.67 27.32 -9.35
CA ARG A 129 -2.41 27.88 -8.19
C ARG A 129 -3.67 27.06 -7.88
N GLN A 130 -4.48 26.72 -8.88
CA GLN A 130 -5.67 25.87 -8.70
C GLN A 130 -5.29 24.49 -8.16
N ARG A 131 -4.23 23.87 -8.70
CA ARG A 131 -3.73 22.57 -8.27
C ARG A 131 -3.17 22.60 -6.85
N ASN A 132 -2.49 23.67 -6.46
CA ASN A 132 -2.03 23.88 -5.08
C ASN A 132 -3.21 23.97 -4.10
N ASN A 133 -4.25 24.75 -4.44
CA ASN A 133 -5.47 24.83 -3.63
C ASN A 133 -6.18 23.48 -3.48
N GLN A 134 -6.26 22.68 -4.55
CA GLN A 134 -6.79 21.32 -4.49
C GLN A 134 -5.93 20.40 -3.61
N ALA A 135 -4.60 20.47 -3.74
CA ALA A 135 -3.66 19.71 -2.91
C ALA A 135 -3.78 20.09 -1.41
N ALA A 136 -3.93 21.38 -1.11
CA ALA A 136 -4.17 21.86 0.24
C ALA A 136 -5.52 21.38 0.81
N LYS A 137 -6.59 21.39 0.00
CA LYS A 137 -7.89 20.81 0.39
C LYS A 137 -7.77 19.31 0.68
N LYS A 138 -7.12 18.55 -0.21
CA LYS A 138 -6.84 17.11 -0.04
C LYS A 138 -6.05 16.84 1.25
N SER A 139 -4.98 17.59 1.49
CA SER A 139 -4.14 17.45 2.69
C SER A 139 -4.92 17.69 3.98
N ARG A 140 -5.77 18.74 4.01
CA ARG A 140 -6.66 19.01 5.15
C ARG A 140 -7.68 17.89 5.36
N GLN A 141 -8.30 17.40 4.29
CA GLN A 141 -9.28 16.31 4.35
C GLN A 141 -8.64 15.01 4.85
N ALA A 142 -7.46 14.64 4.36
CA ALA A 142 -6.73 13.44 4.80
C ALA A 142 -6.30 13.53 6.28
N ARG A 143 -5.91 14.72 6.75
CA ARG A 143 -5.62 14.95 8.18
C ARG A 143 -6.87 14.80 9.06
N LEU A 144 -8.02 15.31 8.62
CA LEU A 144 -9.29 15.16 9.35
C LEU A 144 -9.75 13.70 9.38
N GLU A 145 -9.68 12.99 8.24
CA GLU A 145 -9.98 11.57 8.15
C GLU A 145 -9.06 10.74 9.06
N SER A 146 -7.74 10.97 9.03
CA SER A 146 -6.78 10.28 9.90
C SER A 146 -7.09 10.50 11.38
N LEU A 147 -7.46 11.72 11.78
CA LEU A 147 -7.85 12.05 13.16
C LEU A 147 -9.15 11.32 13.56
N TRP A 148 -10.16 11.29 12.68
CA TRP A 148 -11.40 10.55 12.92
C TRP A 148 -11.16 9.04 13.03
N ASN A 149 -10.40 8.46 12.10
CA ASN A 149 -10.06 7.03 12.11
C ASN A 149 -9.25 6.65 13.36
N THR A 150 -8.33 7.51 13.82
CA THR A 150 -7.58 7.31 15.07
C THR A 150 -8.50 7.33 16.29
N ARG A 151 -9.46 8.27 16.33
CA ARG A 151 -10.44 8.35 17.41
C ARG A 151 -11.35 7.13 17.43
N GLU A 152 -11.80 6.66 16.26
CA GLU A 152 -12.67 5.48 16.15
C GLU A 152 -11.95 4.21 16.58
N LEU A 153 -10.70 4.01 16.14
CA LEU A 153 -9.86 2.89 16.57
C LEU A 153 -9.60 2.94 18.09
N LEU A 154 -9.32 4.11 18.65
CA LEU A 154 -9.15 4.29 20.10
C LEU A 154 -10.45 3.99 20.86
N ASN A 155 -11.61 4.46 20.39
CA ASN A 155 -12.92 4.16 21.00
C ASN A 155 -13.19 2.65 21.00
N ALA A 156 -13.01 1.98 19.86
CA ALA A 156 -13.22 0.55 19.71
C ALA A 156 -12.30 -0.26 20.63
N LYS A 157 -11.01 0.06 20.67
CA LYS A 157 -10.05 -0.58 21.58
C LYS A 157 -10.31 -0.27 23.05
N SER A 158 -10.80 0.93 23.38
CA SER A 158 -11.21 1.25 24.76
C SER A 158 -12.43 0.42 25.20
N ALA A 159 -13.41 0.21 24.31
CA ALA A 159 -14.58 -0.62 24.58
C ALA A 159 -14.20 -2.11 24.73
N GLU A 160 -13.31 -2.61 23.89
CA GLU A 160 -12.76 -3.97 23.98
C GLU A 160 -11.98 -4.17 25.30
N CYS A 161 -11.07 -3.25 25.65
CA CYS A 161 -10.37 -3.29 26.94
C CYS A 161 -11.32 -3.20 28.14
N PHE A 162 -12.38 -2.38 28.07
CA PHE A 162 -13.42 -2.33 29.10
C PHE A 162 -14.13 -3.69 29.25
N TRP A 163 -14.56 -4.31 28.15
CA TRP A 163 -15.18 -5.62 28.16
C TRP A 163 -14.27 -6.70 28.76
N PHE A 164 -12.99 -6.74 28.36
CA PHE A 164 -12.02 -7.66 28.95
C PHE A 164 -11.79 -7.42 30.45
N ARG A 165 -11.69 -6.15 30.90
CA ARG A 165 -11.59 -5.83 32.33
C ARG A 165 -12.81 -6.31 33.12
N MET A 166 -14.02 -6.11 32.59
CA MET A 166 -15.25 -6.64 33.21
C MET A 166 -15.27 -8.17 33.21
N LYS A 167 -14.80 -8.81 32.13
CA LYS A 167 -14.71 -10.27 32.03
C LYS A 167 -13.72 -10.88 33.04
N VAL A 168 -12.58 -10.22 33.30
CA VAL A 168 -11.61 -10.62 34.33
C VAL A 168 -12.23 -10.55 35.72
N VAL A 169 -12.88 -9.44 36.07
CA VAL A 169 -13.56 -9.28 37.38
C VAL A 169 -14.67 -10.32 37.56
N ALA A 170 -15.48 -10.57 36.52
CA ALA A 170 -16.54 -11.57 36.55
C ALA A 170 -16.04 -13.03 36.68
N LEU A 171 -14.75 -13.28 36.42
CA LEU A 171 -14.07 -14.55 36.65
C LEU A 171 -13.29 -14.59 37.98
N GLY A 172 -13.39 -13.54 38.81
CA GLY A 172 -12.70 -13.42 40.09
C GLY A 172 -11.24 -12.96 40.02
N GLY A 173 -10.75 -12.51 38.86
CA GLY A 173 -9.40 -11.97 38.68
C GLY A 173 -9.29 -10.47 39.02
N SER A 174 -8.07 -9.96 39.24
CA SER A 174 -7.84 -8.54 39.52
C SER A 174 -7.43 -7.77 38.28
N THR A 175 -7.97 -6.56 38.11
CA THR A 175 -7.56 -5.66 37.02
C THR A 175 -6.32 -4.82 37.34
N GLU A 176 -5.84 -4.88 38.59
CA GLU A 176 -4.62 -4.22 39.07
C GLU A 176 -3.34 -4.99 38.67
N GLU A 177 -3.47 -6.25 38.23
CA GLU A 177 -2.36 -7.07 37.76
C GLU A 177 -1.59 -6.38 36.62
N TRP A 178 -2.29 -5.65 35.74
CA TRP A 178 -1.66 -4.81 34.72
C TRP A 178 -0.77 -3.73 35.35
N ASP A 179 -1.21 -3.07 36.41
CA ASP A 179 -0.45 -1.99 37.04
C ASP A 179 0.83 -2.52 37.70
N GLN A 180 0.80 -3.77 38.18
CA GLN A 180 1.95 -4.51 38.72
C GLN A 180 2.95 -5.00 37.65
N VAL A 181 2.61 -5.01 36.35
CA VAL A 181 3.56 -5.34 35.28
C VAL A 181 4.66 -4.26 35.20
N PRO A 182 5.96 -4.63 35.23
CA PRO A 182 7.06 -3.67 35.24
C PRO A 182 7.02 -2.69 34.06
N ALA A 183 7.36 -1.42 34.32
CA ALA A 183 7.27 -0.35 33.32
C ALA A 183 8.15 -0.60 32.08
N ASN A 184 9.30 -1.25 32.23
CA ASN A 184 10.16 -1.67 31.12
C ASN A 184 9.51 -2.76 30.26
N VAL A 185 8.72 -3.66 30.84
CA VAL A 185 7.96 -4.69 30.10
C VAL A 185 6.82 -4.02 29.30
N LYS A 186 6.06 -3.11 29.94
CA LYS A 186 5.03 -2.30 29.26
C LYS A 186 5.61 -1.53 28.06
N ALA A 187 6.73 -0.84 28.25
CA ALA A 187 7.40 -0.08 27.20
C ALA A 187 7.89 -0.97 26.04
N ARG A 188 8.38 -2.17 26.33
CA ARG A 188 8.79 -3.15 25.30
C ARG A 188 7.59 -3.63 24.48
N LEU A 189 6.48 -3.97 25.12
CA LEU A 189 5.25 -4.38 24.44
C LEU A 189 4.69 -3.27 23.53
N VAL A 190 4.65 -2.03 24.01
CA VAL A 190 4.24 -0.87 23.18
C VAL A 190 5.18 -0.67 21.99
N LYS A 191 6.50 -0.76 22.19
CA LYS A 191 7.48 -0.64 21.10
C LYS A 191 7.36 -1.77 20.06
N GLU A 192 7.07 -2.99 20.51
CA GLU A 192 6.83 -4.15 19.65
C GLU A 192 5.58 -3.95 18.77
N ILE A 193 4.46 -3.51 19.36
CA ILE A 193 3.23 -3.19 18.63
C ILE A 193 3.49 -2.05 17.62
N ALA A 194 4.17 -0.99 18.03
CA ALA A 194 4.52 0.14 17.15
C ALA A 194 5.38 -0.31 15.95
N SER A 195 6.35 -1.21 16.17
CA SER A 195 7.17 -1.78 15.10
C SER A 195 6.34 -2.65 14.14
N ARG A 196 5.35 -3.42 14.63
CA ARG A 196 4.44 -4.18 13.75
C ARG A 196 3.56 -3.24 12.90
N VAL A 197 3.07 -2.14 13.48
CA VAL A 197 2.32 -1.10 12.76
C VAL A 197 3.19 -0.48 11.66
N GLU A 198 4.38 0.02 11.99
CA GLU A 198 5.32 0.63 11.04
C GLU A 198 5.66 -0.32 9.87
N ASN A 199 5.91 -1.59 10.16
CA ASN A 199 6.19 -2.59 9.13
C ASN A 199 4.99 -2.82 8.18
N LYS A 200 3.76 -2.84 8.71
CA LYS A 200 2.53 -2.95 7.89
C LYS A 200 2.26 -1.69 7.07
N GLU A 201 2.46 -0.52 7.64
CA GLU A 201 2.33 0.77 6.94
C GLU A 201 3.35 0.87 5.80
N LYS A 202 4.59 0.42 6.03
CA LYS A 202 5.63 0.35 5.00
C LYS A 202 5.27 -0.62 3.87
N GLN A 203 4.76 -1.82 4.20
CA GLN A 203 4.26 -2.78 3.20
C GLN A 203 3.18 -2.15 2.31
N ALA A 204 2.14 -1.55 2.92
CA ALA A 204 1.07 -0.87 2.19
C ALA A 204 1.57 0.32 1.35
N ALA A 205 2.58 1.06 1.83
CA ALA A 205 3.20 2.15 1.09
C ALA A 205 3.99 1.67 -0.13
N ASP A 206 4.70 0.54 -0.02
CA ASP A 206 5.48 -0.06 -1.11
C ASP A 206 4.56 -0.73 -2.15
N GLU A 207 3.48 -1.38 -1.72
CA GLU A 207 2.38 -1.85 -2.59
C GLU A 207 1.75 -0.69 -3.39
N ARG A 208 1.42 0.43 -2.72
CA ARG A 208 0.89 1.64 -3.39
C ARG A 208 1.86 2.21 -4.43
N LYS A 209 3.17 2.24 -4.14
CA LYS A 209 4.20 2.66 -5.11
C LYS A 209 4.24 1.73 -6.32
N ALA A 210 4.18 0.41 -6.10
CA ALA A 210 4.17 -0.59 -7.17
C ALA A 210 2.93 -0.46 -8.08
N GLU A 211 1.75 -0.26 -7.50
CA GLU A 211 0.54 0.05 -8.27
C GLU A 211 0.67 1.33 -9.09
N GLU A 212 1.19 2.41 -8.48
CA GLU A 212 1.32 3.69 -9.19
C GLU A 212 2.37 3.59 -10.32
N ALA A 213 3.45 2.82 -10.12
CA ALA A 213 4.42 2.49 -11.15
C ALA A 213 3.78 1.68 -12.30
N LYS A 214 2.95 0.66 -12.00
CA LYS A 214 2.19 -0.09 -13.00
C LYS A 214 1.24 0.82 -13.79
N LYS A 215 0.48 1.69 -13.10
CA LYS A 215 -0.40 2.70 -13.71
C LYS A 215 0.38 3.73 -14.55
N ARG A 216 1.63 4.08 -14.19
CA ARG A 216 2.52 4.92 -15.02
C ARG A 216 2.98 4.18 -16.28
N ALA A 217 3.44 2.94 -16.14
CA ALA A 217 3.90 2.12 -17.26
C ALA A 217 2.80 1.90 -18.30
N GLU A 218 1.58 1.59 -17.86
CA GLU A 218 0.42 1.44 -18.73
C GLU A 218 0.08 2.73 -19.50
N ARG A 219 0.09 3.89 -18.83
CA ARG A 219 -0.10 5.20 -19.50
C ARG A 219 1.00 5.49 -20.52
N ASN A 220 2.25 5.07 -20.25
CA ASN A 220 3.35 5.26 -21.20
C ASN A 220 3.19 4.34 -22.42
N LYS A 221 2.80 3.07 -22.21
CA LYS A 221 2.50 2.11 -23.28
C LYS A 221 1.41 2.66 -24.23
N ARG A 222 0.28 3.08 -23.68
CA ARG A 222 -0.83 3.69 -24.47
C ARG A 222 -0.39 4.94 -25.24
N ARG A 223 0.54 5.74 -24.70
CA ARG A 223 1.12 6.91 -25.39
C ARG A 223 2.10 6.54 -26.50
N ALA A 224 2.86 5.46 -26.34
CA ALA A 224 3.74 4.94 -27.39
C ALA A 224 2.89 4.40 -28.56
N GLU A 225 1.90 3.55 -28.27
CA GLU A 225 0.96 2.99 -29.25
C GLU A 225 0.24 4.10 -30.06
N ALA A 226 -0.25 5.15 -29.40
CA ALA A 226 -0.89 6.29 -30.07
C ALA A 226 0.09 7.10 -30.95
N ARG A 227 1.35 7.23 -30.54
CA ARG A 227 2.40 7.89 -31.34
C ARG A 227 2.78 7.06 -32.56
N GLU A 228 2.91 5.74 -32.41
CA GLU A 228 3.18 4.82 -33.52
C GLU A 228 2.06 4.85 -34.56
N GLN A 229 0.79 4.81 -34.13
CA GLN A 229 -0.36 4.97 -35.03
C GLN A 229 -0.33 6.33 -35.76
N THR A 230 -0.06 7.42 -35.04
CA THR A 230 0.04 8.76 -35.65
C THR A 230 1.18 8.86 -36.66
N ALA A 231 2.34 8.26 -36.35
CA ALA A 231 3.50 8.23 -37.24
C ALA A 231 3.26 7.37 -38.49
N GLN A 232 2.57 6.23 -38.36
CA GLN A 232 2.16 5.40 -39.50
C GLN A 232 1.19 6.14 -40.42
N VAL A 233 0.20 6.86 -39.87
CA VAL A 233 -0.73 7.69 -40.64
C VAL A 233 0.01 8.82 -41.38
N GLN A 234 0.96 9.49 -40.72
CA GLN A 234 1.78 10.53 -41.37
C GLN A 234 2.68 9.96 -42.47
N GLN A 235 3.32 8.79 -42.26
CA GLN A 235 4.10 8.12 -43.30
C GLN A 235 3.25 7.71 -44.50
N GLN A 236 2.04 7.17 -44.28
CA GLN A 236 1.12 6.84 -45.38
C GLN A 236 0.69 8.10 -46.16
N GLN A 237 0.40 9.22 -45.48
CA GLN A 237 0.08 10.48 -46.14
C GLN A 237 1.27 11.02 -46.96
N GLN A 238 2.50 10.96 -46.44
CA GLN A 238 3.69 11.35 -47.19
C GLN A 238 3.93 10.47 -48.41
N GLN A 239 3.76 9.14 -48.30
CA GLN A 239 3.87 8.24 -49.45
C GLN A 239 2.81 8.52 -50.52
N GLN A 240 1.56 8.79 -50.14
CA GLN A 240 0.50 9.18 -51.09
C GLN A 240 0.81 10.51 -51.78
N GLN A 241 1.33 11.51 -51.06
CA GLN A 241 1.75 12.79 -51.66
C GLN A 241 2.92 12.60 -52.64
N GLN A 242 3.91 11.76 -52.31
CA GLN A 242 5.01 11.46 -53.23
C GLN A 242 4.55 10.73 -54.49
N GLN A 243 3.63 9.75 -54.38
CA GLN A 243 3.04 9.10 -55.55
C GLN A 243 2.25 10.10 -56.42
N GLN A 244 1.43 10.96 -55.83
CA GLN A 244 0.69 12.00 -56.59
C GLN A 244 1.64 12.96 -57.33
N GLN A 245 2.77 13.35 -56.72
CA GLN A 245 3.79 14.16 -57.39
C GLN A 245 4.45 13.40 -58.55
N GLN A 246 4.77 12.10 -58.37
CA GLN A 246 5.33 11.27 -59.45
C GLN A 246 4.36 11.12 -60.63
N TYR A 247 3.06 10.90 -60.38
CA TYR A 247 2.05 10.85 -61.43
C TYR A 247 1.91 12.19 -62.16
N GLN A 248 1.99 13.33 -61.46
CA GLN A 248 1.98 14.65 -62.10
C GLN A 248 3.25 14.88 -62.94
N THR A 249 4.41 14.41 -62.49
CA THR A 249 5.68 14.60 -63.22
C THR A 249 5.77 13.69 -64.45
N GLN A 250 5.21 12.47 -64.40
CA GLN A 250 5.08 11.61 -65.59
C GLN A 250 4.00 12.10 -66.55
N GLY A 251 2.86 12.60 -66.06
CA GLY A 251 1.80 13.19 -66.88
C GLY A 251 2.19 14.46 -67.63
N LEU A 252 3.32 15.08 -67.29
CA LEU A 252 3.93 16.21 -68.01
C LEU A 252 4.94 15.80 -69.09
N LEU A 253 5.14 14.49 -69.33
CA LEU A 253 6.11 13.95 -70.29
C LEU A 253 5.50 13.13 -71.44
N GLU A 254 4.18 12.94 -71.50
CA GLU A 254 3.53 12.41 -72.71
C GLU A 254 3.19 13.52 -73.71
N PRO A 255 3.64 13.43 -74.97
CA PRO A 255 3.16 14.30 -76.03
C PRO A 255 1.73 13.90 -76.43
N ALA A 256 0.88 14.90 -76.64
CA ALA A 256 -0.49 14.69 -77.07
C ALA A 256 -0.55 14.00 -78.45
N THR A 257 -1.09 12.78 -78.50
CA THR A 257 -1.48 12.13 -79.76
C THR A 257 -2.85 11.46 -79.63
N GLU A 258 -3.83 12.13 -80.23
CA GLU A 258 -5.11 11.70 -80.80
C GLU A 258 -5.76 10.36 -80.36
N GLN A 259 -6.99 10.49 -79.87
CA GLN A 259 -8.08 9.49 -79.89
C GLN A 259 -8.36 8.97 -81.33
N PRO A 260 -8.87 7.73 -81.56
CA PRO A 260 -10.29 7.45 -81.27
C PRO A 260 -10.74 6.02 -80.90
N ALA A 261 -11.72 6.00 -79.98
CA ALA A 261 -12.98 5.22 -80.01
C ALA A 261 -13.03 3.67 -79.88
N GLN A 262 -14.13 3.25 -79.22
CA GLN A 262 -14.75 1.91 -79.15
C GLN A 262 -14.07 0.82 -78.31
N GLN A 263 -14.70 0.47 -77.18
CA GLN A 263 -15.56 -0.73 -77.10
C GLN A 263 -16.51 -0.69 -75.89
N GLN A 264 -17.66 -1.35 -76.01
CA GLN A 264 -18.68 -1.52 -74.98
C GLN A 264 -18.54 -2.92 -74.35
N ALA A 265 -18.78 -3.04 -73.03
CA ALA A 265 -19.54 -4.11 -72.35
C ALA A 265 -19.22 -4.15 -70.84
N GLU A 266 -20.27 -4.22 -70.03
CA GLU A 266 -20.52 -5.13 -68.86
C GLU A 266 -19.31 -5.56 -67.97
N GLU A 267 -19.36 -5.55 -66.63
CA GLU A 267 -20.42 -6.05 -65.74
C GLU A 267 -20.46 -5.41 -64.32
N HIS A 268 -21.67 -5.42 -63.74
CA HIS A 268 -22.05 -5.63 -62.33
C HIS A 268 -21.33 -4.95 -61.13
N HIS A 269 -22.06 -3.96 -60.58
CA HIS A 269 -22.51 -3.88 -59.17
C HIS A 269 -21.71 -4.63 -58.07
N ARG A 270 -21.10 -3.86 -57.14
CA ARG A 270 -21.32 -4.04 -55.68
C ARG A 270 -21.27 -2.71 -54.93
N HIS A 271 -22.43 -2.14 -54.62
CA HIS A 271 -22.53 -1.13 -53.57
C HIS A 271 -22.25 -1.77 -52.21
N ARG A 272 -21.21 -1.29 -51.52
CA ARG A 272 -20.94 -1.65 -50.13
C ARG A 272 -21.74 -0.72 -49.21
N HIS A 273 -22.93 -1.15 -48.81
CA HIS A 273 -23.71 -0.45 -47.77
C HIS A 273 -22.85 -0.24 -46.52
N GLN A 274 -22.78 1.00 -46.05
CA GLN A 274 -22.40 1.29 -44.68
C GLN A 274 -23.68 1.37 -43.84
N PRO A 275 -23.80 0.63 -42.72
CA PRO A 275 -24.96 0.74 -41.85
C PRO A 275 -24.99 2.12 -41.18
N THR A 276 -26.15 2.76 -41.19
CA THR A 276 -26.39 4.06 -40.55
C THR A 276 -26.36 3.95 -39.02
N ALA A 277 -26.33 5.08 -38.33
CA ALA A 277 -26.11 5.12 -36.88
C ALA A 277 -27.15 4.34 -36.06
N GLU A 278 -28.40 4.28 -36.53
CA GLU A 278 -29.53 3.64 -35.84
C GLU A 278 -29.40 2.10 -35.78
N GLU A 279 -28.85 1.45 -36.82
CA GLU A 279 -28.64 0.00 -36.84
C GLU A 279 -27.57 -0.44 -35.81
N ARG A 280 -26.64 0.45 -35.44
CA ARG A 280 -25.62 0.17 -34.41
C ARG A 280 -26.17 0.25 -32.99
N GLU A 281 -27.31 0.90 -32.80
CA GLU A 281 -27.90 1.11 -31.47
C GLU A 281 -28.80 -0.07 -31.06
N MET A 282 -29.53 -0.67 -32.01
CA MET A 282 -30.29 -1.91 -31.75
C MET A 282 -29.39 -3.11 -31.42
N ALA A 283 -28.19 -3.19 -32.01
CA ALA A 283 -27.22 -4.26 -31.73
C ALA A 283 -26.65 -4.24 -30.30
N ARG A 284 -26.90 -3.18 -29.51
CA ARG A 284 -26.48 -3.08 -28.10
C ARG A 284 -27.50 -3.56 -27.07
N GLN A 285 -28.75 -3.83 -27.48
CA GLN A 285 -29.82 -4.21 -26.55
C GLN A 285 -30.10 -5.73 -26.52
N GLN A 286 -29.31 -6.55 -27.21
CA GLN A 286 -29.48 -8.02 -27.26
C GLN A 286 -28.15 -8.76 -27.00
N LEU A 287 -27.60 -8.59 -25.81
CA LEU A 287 -26.65 -9.53 -25.20
C LEU A 287 -27.07 -9.75 -23.74
N PRO A 288 -27.21 -11.01 -23.27
CA PRO A 288 -27.60 -11.35 -21.90
C PRO A 288 -26.48 -11.14 -20.88
#